data_AF-A0A533XKI1-F1
#
_entry.id   AF-A0A533XKI1-F1
#
_cell.length_a   1.000
_cell.length_b   1.000
_cell.length_c   1.000
_cell.angle_alpha   90.00
_cell.angle_beta   90.00
_cell.angle_gamma   90.00
#
_symmetry.space_group_name_H-M   'P 1'
#
loop_
_entity.id
_entity.type
_entity.pdbx_description
1 polymer ?
#
loop_
_entity_poly.entity_id
_entity_poly.type
_entity_poly.pdbx_seq_one_letter_code
_entity_poly.pdbx_strand_id
1 'polypeptide(L)'
;MAAALIVVVIAGAWVYRLDRQGVANLRHCGEIEPGGRRSDLVQSLGAPNAREMNPARTRLVLSFQSALFAPRPIRAVVNVRDDVVMEIDCGDGRVRTFDKY
;
A
#
# COMPACT_ATOMS: atom_id res chain seq x y z
N MET A 1 -35.78 -11.24 -9.25
CA MET A 1 -35.22 -11.44 -7.89
C MET A 1 -33.90 -12.21 -7.90
N ALA A 2 -33.63 -13.14 -8.81
CA ALA A 2 -32.36 -13.89 -8.88
C ALA A 2 -31.11 -13.05 -9.24
N ALA A 3 -31.24 -12.06 -10.13
CA ALA A 3 -30.09 -11.26 -10.59
C ALA A 3 -29.43 -10.44 -9.45
N ALA A 4 -30.24 -9.88 -8.54
CA ALA A 4 -29.76 -9.09 -7.41
C ALA A 4 -28.96 -9.95 -6.41
N LEU A 5 -29.39 -11.20 -6.16
CA LEU A 5 -28.67 -12.14 -5.31
C LEU A 5 -27.31 -12.53 -5.90
N ILE A 6 -27.22 -12.72 -7.21
CA ILE A 6 -25.96 -13.04 -7.89
C ILE A 6 -24.96 -11.87 -7.78
N VAL A 7 -25.42 -10.63 -7.96
CA VAL A 7 -24.57 -9.44 -7.79
C VAL A 7 -24.05 -9.32 -6.36
N VAL A 8 -24.90 -9.56 -5.35
CA VAL A 8 -24.49 -9.51 -3.93
C VAL A 8 -23.47 -10.61 -3.59
N VAL A 9 -23.66 -11.83 -4.10
CA VAL A 9 -22.71 -12.94 -3.87
C VAL A 9 -21.37 -12.68 -4.56
N ILE A 10 -21.40 -12.20 -5.81
CA ILE A 10 -20.18 -11.85 -6.55
C ILE A 10 -19.45 -10.71 -5.82
N ALA A 11 -20.15 -9.61 -5.49
CA ALA A 11 -19.57 -8.48 -4.78
C ALA A 11 -18.99 -8.89 -3.41
N GLY A 12 -19.72 -9.70 -2.63
CA GLY A 12 -19.26 -10.21 -1.34
C GLY A 12 -18.01 -11.09 -1.47
N ALA A 13 -17.94 -11.95 -2.49
CA ALA A 13 -16.76 -12.76 -2.76
C ALA A 13 -15.54 -11.91 -3.15
N TRP A 14 -15.75 -10.84 -3.94
CA TRP A 14 -14.69 -9.89 -4.28
C TRP A 14 -14.18 -9.13 -3.05
N VAL A 15 -15.08 -8.59 -2.23
CA VAL A 15 -14.71 -7.88 -0.99
C VAL A 15 -13.96 -8.82 -0.05
N TYR A 16 -14.44 -10.05 0.15
CA TYR A 16 -13.78 -11.04 0.99
C TYR A 16 -12.37 -11.41 0.47
N ARG A 17 -12.22 -11.53 -0.85
CA ARG A 17 -10.92 -11.79 -1.47
C ARG A 17 -9.97 -10.61 -1.31
N LEU A 18 -10.46 -9.38 -1.47
CA LEU A 18 -9.68 -8.16 -1.30
C LEU A 18 -9.24 -7.97 0.15
N ASP A 19 -10.13 -8.24 1.10
CA ASP A 19 -9.84 -8.16 2.54
C ASP A 19 -8.74 -9.16 2.93
N ARG A 20 -8.84 -10.42 2.49
CA ARG A 20 -7.78 -11.42 2.70
C ARG A 20 -6.44 -11.04 2.07
N GLN A 21 -6.48 -10.42 0.90
CA GLN A 21 -5.27 -9.93 0.22
C GLN A 21 -4.62 -8.80 1.03
N GLY A 22 -5.42 -7.85 1.53
CA GLY A 22 -4.96 -6.79 2.41
C GLY A 22 -4.32 -7.32 3.70
N VAL A 23 -4.97 -8.29 4.37
CA VAL A 23 -4.45 -8.90 5.60
C VAL A 23 -3.12 -9.65 5.37
N ALA A 24 -2.94 -10.28 4.22
CA ALA A 24 -1.66 -10.94 3.88
C ALA A 24 -0.52 -9.90 3.73
N ASN A 25 -0.79 -8.77 3.09
CA ASN A 25 0.18 -7.68 2.99
C ASN A 25 0.45 -6.99 4.33
N LEU A 26 -0.58 -6.83 5.18
CA LEU A 26 -0.43 -6.26 6.53
C LEU A 26 0.60 -7.02 7.36
N ARG A 27 0.74 -8.34 7.19
CA ARG A 27 1.78 -9.13 7.86
C ARG A 27 3.19 -8.74 7.44
N HIS A 28 3.39 -8.39 6.17
CA HIS A 28 4.67 -7.92 5.65
C HIS A 28 4.92 -6.44 5.93
N CYS A 29 3.85 -5.66 6.03
CA CYS A 29 3.87 -4.25 6.40
C CYS A 29 3.95 -3.99 7.91
N GLY A 30 3.74 -5.00 8.76
CA GLY A 30 3.44 -4.84 10.19
C GLY A 30 4.49 -4.10 11.02
N GLU A 31 5.69 -3.93 10.48
CA GLU A 31 6.82 -3.23 11.11
C GLU A 31 7.13 -1.87 10.47
N ILE A 32 6.43 -1.51 9.39
CA ILE A 32 6.72 -0.30 8.63
C ILE A 32 5.86 0.82 9.17
N GLU A 33 6.49 1.70 9.96
CA GLU A 33 5.85 2.88 10.49
C GLU A 33 6.07 4.10 9.57
N PRO A 34 5.01 4.88 9.29
CA PRO A 34 5.15 6.21 8.71
C PRO A 34 6.04 7.08 9.62
N GLY A 35 6.90 7.90 9.03
CA GLY A 35 7.89 8.72 9.73
C GLY A 35 9.33 8.14 9.70
N GLY A 36 9.49 6.88 9.28
CA GLY A 36 10.80 6.27 9.01
C GLY A 36 11.46 6.75 7.71
N ARG A 37 12.71 6.36 7.49
CA ARG A 37 13.43 6.69 6.24
C ARG A 37 12.97 5.81 5.10
N ARG A 38 13.02 6.33 3.86
CA ARG A 38 12.77 5.53 2.65
C ARG A 38 13.70 4.33 2.53
N SER A 39 14.95 4.42 3.00
CA SER A 39 15.90 3.29 3.00
C SER A 39 15.35 2.08 3.72
N ASP A 40 14.72 2.30 4.87
CA ASP A 40 14.24 1.25 5.76
C ASP A 40 13.03 0.56 5.11
N LEU A 41 12.17 1.35 4.48
CA LEU A 41 11.07 0.85 3.65
C LEU A 41 11.56 -0.04 2.49
N VAL A 42 12.61 0.40 1.77
CA VAL A 42 13.19 -0.37 0.66
C VAL A 42 13.91 -1.62 1.16
N GLN A 43 14.51 -1.59 2.35
CA GLN A 43 15.13 -2.75 2.96
C GLN A 43 14.08 -3.80 3.34
N SER A 44 12.94 -3.38 3.90
CA SER A 44 11.87 -4.29 4.33
C SER A 44 11.06 -4.85 3.15
N LEU A 45 10.75 -4.03 2.14
CA LEU A 45 9.88 -4.40 1.02
C LEU A 45 10.64 -4.78 -0.26
N GLY A 46 11.94 -4.54 -0.30
CA GLY A 46 12.77 -4.67 -1.49
C GLY A 46 12.67 -3.46 -2.43
N ALA A 47 13.17 -3.62 -3.65
CA ALA A 47 13.15 -2.55 -4.64
C ALA A 47 11.70 -2.25 -5.11
N PRO A 48 11.30 -0.97 -5.19
CA PRO A 48 9.99 -0.61 -5.72
C PRO A 48 9.95 -0.86 -7.24
N ASN A 49 8.82 -1.39 -7.72
CA ASN A 49 8.59 -1.64 -9.15
C ASN A 49 8.31 -0.36 -9.93
N ALA A 50 7.66 0.61 -9.28
CA ALA A 50 7.38 1.90 -9.89
C ALA A 50 7.71 3.04 -8.93
N ARG A 51 8.16 4.14 -9.52
CA ARG A 51 8.47 5.39 -8.85
C ARG A 51 7.81 6.51 -9.62
N GLU A 52 6.89 7.21 -8.97
CA GLU A 52 6.15 8.33 -9.56
C GLU A 52 6.38 9.55 -8.69
N MET A 53 6.82 10.66 -9.30
CA MET A 53 7.03 11.90 -8.58
C MET A 53 5.88 12.85 -8.86
N ASN A 54 5.37 13.51 -7.83
CA ASN A 54 4.31 14.50 -8.02
C ASN A 54 4.82 15.68 -8.88
N PRO A 55 3.94 16.45 -9.54
CA PRO A 55 4.34 17.58 -10.38
C PRO A 55 5.17 18.63 -9.62
N ALA A 56 4.90 18.81 -8.33
CA ALA A 56 5.63 19.73 -7.46
C ALA A 56 7.02 19.21 -7.02
N ARG A 57 7.38 17.96 -7.35
CA ARG A 57 8.64 17.28 -6.97
C ARG A 57 8.93 17.24 -5.47
N THR A 58 7.89 17.33 -4.65
CA THR A 58 7.96 17.28 -3.19
C THR A 58 7.64 15.90 -2.64
N ARG A 59 6.93 15.07 -3.42
CA ARG A 59 6.48 13.73 -3.02
C ARG A 59 6.87 12.70 -4.06
N LEU A 60 7.43 11.60 -3.58
CA LEU A 60 7.78 10.42 -4.35
C LEU A 60 6.88 9.26 -3.93
N VAL A 61 6.06 8.80 -4.86
CA VAL A 61 5.22 7.62 -4.70
C VAL A 61 6.00 6.40 -5.14
N LEU A 62 6.13 5.43 -4.24
CA LEU A 62 6.79 4.15 -4.44
C LEU A 62 5.72 3.05 -4.45
N SER A 63 5.78 2.17 -5.44
CA SER A 63 4.89 1.01 -5.53
C SER A 63 5.70 -0.28 -5.44
N PHE A 64 5.33 -1.15 -4.49
CA PHE A 64 5.96 -2.43 -4.23
C PHE A 64 4.97 -3.54 -4.57
N GLN A 65 5.41 -4.46 -5.41
CA GLN A 65 4.64 -5.59 -5.92
C GLN A 65 5.61 -6.77 -5.98
N SER A 66 5.22 -7.90 -5.43
CA SER A 66 6.04 -9.09 -5.40
C SER A 66 5.15 -10.30 -5.46
N ALA A 67 5.65 -11.42 -5.98
CA ALA A 67 5.00 -12.72 -5.86
C ALA A 67 4.88 -13.18 -4.39
N LEU A 68 5.66 -12.57 -3.48
CA LEU A 68 5.58 -12.78 -2.04
C LEU A 68 4.41 -12.04 -1.39
N PHE A 69 3.86 -11.04 -2.06
CA PHE A 69 2.77 -10.20 -1.56
C PHE A 69 1.46 -10.57 -2.26
N ALA A 70 0.36 -10.14 -1.69
CA ALA A 70 -0.93 -10.23 -2.33
C ALA A 70 -0.97 -9.40 -3.64
N PRO A 71 -1.93 -9.67 -4.54
CA PRO A 71 -1.98 -9.02 -5.85
C PRO A 71 -2.11 -7.50 -5.83
N ARG A 72 -2.61 -6.92 -4.73
CA ARG A 72 -2.62 -5.47 -4.56
C ARG A 72 -1.23 -4.97 -4.16
N PRO A 73 -0.68 -3.98 -4.89
CA PRO A 73 0.63 -3.43 -4.57
C PRO A 73 0.57 -2.63 -3.26
N ILE A 74 1.67 -2.66 -2.51
CA ILE A 74 1.91 -1.76 -1.39
C ILE A 74 2.36 -0.43 -1.97
N ARG A 75 1.74 0.67 -1.54
CA ARG A 75 2.11 2.03 -1.94
C ARG A 75 2.69 2.78 -0.77
N ALA A 76 3.75 3.54 -0.99
CA ALA A 76 4.28 4.47 -0.01
C ALA A 76 4.51 5.84 -0.64
N VAL A 77 4.22 6.90 0.09
CA VAL A 77 4.49 8.28 -0.29
C VAL A 77 5.64 8.78 0.57
N VAL A 78 6.69 9.27 -0.07
CA VAL A 78 7.90 9.76 0.58
C VAL A 78 8.04 11.25 0.32
N ASN A 79 8.38 12.03 1.34
CA ASN A 79 8.79 13.41 1.17
C ASN A 79 10.20 13.44 0.57
N VAL A 80 10.35 14.05 -0.60
CA VAL A 80 11.64 14.08 -1.33
C VAL A 80 12.70 14.89 -0.58
N ARG A 81 12.30 15.94 0.15
CA ARG A 81 13.22 16.84 0.84
C ARG A 81 13.91 16.14 2.02
N ASP A 82 13.13 15.41 2.79
CA ASP A 82 13.58 14.83 4.06
C ASP A 82 13.85 13.32 3.96
N ASP A 83 13.54 12.70 2.81
CA ASP A 83 13.59 11.26 2.54
C ASP A 83 12.80 10.41 3.56
N VAL A 84 11.71 10.99 4.08
CA VAL A 84 10.83 10.41 5.10
C VAL A 84 9.56 9.85 4.47
N VAL A 85 9.15 8.67 4.89
CA VAL A 85 7.89 8.06 4.47
C VAL A 85 6.74 8.76 5.18
N MET A 86 5.89 9.44 4.41
CA MET A 86 4.73 10.20 4.89
C MET A 86 3.49 9.34 4.98
N GLU A 87 3.28 8.43 4.03
CA GLU A 87 2.08 7.61 3.95
C GLU A 87 2.44 6.22 3.45
N ILE A 88 1.77 5.20 3.97
CA ILE A 88 1.90 3.82 3.51
C ILE A 88 0.50 3.20 3.42
N ASP A 89 0.17 2.65 2.26
CA ASP A 89 -0.99 1.79 2.01
C ASP A 89 -0.50 0.38 1.73
N CYS A 90 -0.88 -0.56 2.58
CA CYS A 90 -0.48 -1.96 2.45
C CYS A 90 -1.37 -2.75 1.49
N GLY A 91 -2.24 -2.09 0.74
CA GLY A 91 -3.14 -2.73 -0.22
C GLY A 91 -4.42 -3.29 0.41
N ASP A 92 -4.60 -3.13 1.72
CA ASP A 92 -5.86 -3.38 2.44
C ASP A 92 -6.81 -2.17 2.35
N GLY A 93 -6.35 -1.05 1.79
CA GLY A 93 -7.10 0.20 1.71
C GLY A 93 -7.05 1.04 2.99
N ARG A 94 -6.26 0.62 3.99
CA ARG A 94 -6.01 1.41 5.21
C ARG A 94 -4.67 2.11 5.04
N VAL A 95 -4.74 3.41 4.75
CA VAL A 95 -3.55 4.26 4.66
C VAL A 95 -3.11 4.66 6.07
N ARG A 96 -1.87 4.33 6.44
CA ARG A 96 -1.21 4.85 7.64
C ARG A 96 -0.46 6.12 7.24
N THR A 97 -0.73 7.23 7.90
CA THR A 97 -0.12 8.53 7.62
C THR A 97 0.72 9.00 8.80
N PHE A 98 1.81 9.70 8.52
CA PHE A 98 2.61 10.42 9.50
C PHE A 98 2.29 11.90 9.42
N ASP A 99 1.50 12.38 10.36
CA ASP A 99 1.06 13.77 10.41
C ASP A 99 2.02 14.58 11.31
N LYS A 100 3.23 14.81 10.79
CA LYS A 100 4.21 15.72 11.42
C LYS A 100 4.52 16.93 10.54
N TYR A 101 3.80 17.09 9.43
CA TYR A 101 4.03 18.13 8.43
C TYR A 101 2.73 18.76 7.95
#